data_AF-A0AAE1G138-F1
#
_entry.id   AF-A0AAE1G138-F1
#
_cell.length_a   1.000
_cell.length_b   1.000
_cell.length_c   1.000
_cell.angle_alpha   90.00
_cell.angle_beta   90.00
_cell.angle_gamma   90.00
#
_symmetry.space_group_name_H-M   'P 1'
#
loop_
_entity.id
_entity.type
_entity.pdbx_description
1 polymer ?
#
loop_
_entity_poly.entity_id
_entity_poly.type
_entity_poly.pdbx_seq_one_letter_code
_entity_poly.pdbx_strand_id
1 'polypeptide(L)'
;MKSTNDRSPASTAFIDTKDMTSVSYVPDRSSTTKKVVLLSTMHKQGDISDGGKPEIIEYYNKTKGGVDMFDQMTTTYTTSRKTRSWQLSVVHKINTPSLARELKLLISKAFKIPLTGTTADTGGPVAAESACPSVRCRDFPKSSDRKTRHKCHLCKRPVCPRHYYPVCSDCIYLKVIDSNFYSKSRKDKQ
;
A
#
# COMPACT_ATOMS: atom_id res chain seq x y z
N MET A 1 -7.22 40.47 -21.07
CA MET A 1 -7.02 40.70 -19.62
C MET A 1 -5.89 41.70 -19.42
N LYS A 2 -6.08 42.76 -18.63
CA LYS A 2 -5.01 43.76 -18.35
C LYS A 2 -3.81 43.11 -17.64
N SER A 3 -2.61 43.63 -17.86
CA SER A 3 -1.35 43.13 -17.25
C SER A 3 -1.38 43.23 -15.72
N THR A 4 -0.50 42.50 -15.02
CA THR A 4 -0.43 42.47 -13.55
C THR A 4 -0.13 43.82 -12.91
N ASN A 5 0.55 44.72 -13.62
CA ASN A 5 1.01 45.98 -13.07
C ASN A 5 -0.06 47.10 -13.14
N ASP A 6 -1.15 46.88 -13.89
CA ASP A 6 -2.16 47.92 -14.18
C ASP A 6 -3.42 47.84 -13.31
N ARG A 7 -3.41 47.05 -12.23
CA ARG A 7 -4.60 46.82 -11.38
C ARG A 7 -4.32 47.14 -9.92
N SER A 8 -5.25 47.85 -9.29
CA SER A 8 -5.19 48.17 -7.86
C SER A 8 -5.39 46.94 -6.98
N PRO A 9 -4.85 46.92 -5.75
CA PRO A 9 -5.15 45.91 -4.73
C PRO A 9 -6.65 45.83 -4.46
N ALA A 10 -7.15 44.65 -4.08
CA ALA A 10 -8.57 44.34 -3.90
C ALA A 10 -9.46 44.48 -5.15
N SER A 11 -8.91 44.76 -6.34
CA SER A 11 -9.73 44.87 -7.55
C SER A 11 -10.22 43.52 -8.07
N THR A 12 -11.48 43.50 -8.50
CA THR A 12 -12.16 42.36 -9.12
C THR A 12 -12.53 42.71 -10.56
N ALA A 13 -12.47 41.73 -11.45
CA ALA A 13 -13.02 41.86 -12.79
C ALA A 13 -13.71 40.56 -13.17
N PHE A 14 -14.87 40.69 -13.81
CA PHE A 14 -15.68 39.57 -14.25
C PHE A 14 -15.71 39.50 -15.77
N ILE A 15 -15.80 38.27 -16.27
CA ILE A 15 -16.07 37.96 -17.67
C ILE A 15 -17.23 36.97 -17.65
N ASP A 16 -18.41 37.46 -18.02
CA ASP A 16 -19.63 36.66 -18.04
C ASP A 16 -19.90 36.19 -19.47
N THR A 17 -20.12 34.88 -19.59
CA THR A 17 -20.63 34.21 -20.80
C THR A 17 -21.98 33.58 -20.45
N LYS A 18 -22.75 33.16 -21.46
CA LYS A 18 -24.12 32.61 -21.28
C LYS A 18 -24.24 31.54 -20.19
N ASP A 19 -23.24 30.68 -20.05
CA ASP A 19 -23.26 29.51 -19.16
C ASP A 19 -22.14 29.51 -18.10
N MET A 20 -21.22 30.47 -18.14
CA MET A 20 -20.04 30.49 -17.27
C MET A 20 -19.60 31.91 -16.94
N THR A 21 -19.15 32.12 -15.71
CA THR A 21 -18.55 33.36 -15.23
C THR A 21 -17.10 33.12 -14.82
N SER A 22 -16.18 33.90 -15.37
CA SER A 22 -14.79 33.94 -14.92
C SER A 22 -14.53 35.17 -14.08
N VAL A 23 -13.85 34.99 -12.95
CA VAL A 23 -13.44 36.05 -12.04
C VAL A 23 -11.92 36.17 -12.03
N SER A 24 -11.44 37.40 -12.10
CA SER A 24 -10.03 37.76 -11.93
C SER A 24 -9.93 38.73 -10.75
N TYR A 25 -9.38 38.25 -9.64
CA TYR A 25 -9.24 38.99 -8.39
C TYR A 25 -7.78 39.24 -8.04
N VAL A 26 -7.48 40.45 -7.60
CA VAL A 26 -6.19 40.82 -7.03
C VAL A 26 -6.34 40.90 -5.51
N PRO A 27 -5.76 39.96 -4.74
CA PRO A 27 -5.86 40.01 -3.28
C PRO A 27 -5.11 41.22 -2.72
N ASP A 28 -5.70 41.86 -1.72
CA ASP A 28 -5.02 42.89 -0.93
C ASP A 28 -4.17 42.24 0.17
N ARG A 29 -3.03 41.67 -0.22
CA ARG A 29 -2.06 41.10 0.71
C ARG A 29 -0.67 41.58 0.33
N SER A 30 0.07 42.10 1.31
CA SER A 30 1.45 42.58 1.15
C SER A 30 2.41 41.51 0.61
N SER A 31 2.09 40.23 0.81
CA SER A 31 2.95 39.10 0.45
C SER A 31 2.73 38.53 -0.96
N THR A 32 1.66 38.90 -1.68
CA THR A 32 1.37 38.29 -3.00
C THR A 32 0.62 39.24 -3.92
N THR A 33 1.31 39.70 -4.97
CA THR A 33 0.75 40.49 -6.08
C THR A 33 0.14 39.63 -7.18
N LYS A 34 0.07 38.30 -6.99
CA LYS A 34 -0.44 37.36 -7.99
C LYS A 34 -1.95 37.44 -8.07
N LYS A 35 -2.45 37.47 -9.31
CA LYS A 35 -3.89 37.41 -9.60
C LYS A 35 -4.42 36.00 -9.35
N VAL A 36 -5.59 35.93 -8.75
CA VAL A 36 -6.38 34.70 -8.66
C VAL A 36 -7.40 34.74 -9.78
N VAL A 37 -7.37 33.73 -10.63
CA VAL A 37 -8.37 33.57 -11.70
C VAL A 37 -9.14 32.30 -11.43
N LEU A 38 -10.46 32.40 -11.35
CA LEU A 38 -11.37 31.27 -11.22
C LEU A 38 -12.41 31.30 -12.33
N LEU A 39 -12.95 30.14 -12.64
CA LEU A 39 -14.07 29.94 -13.55
C LEU A 39 -15.16 29.20 -12.79
N SER A 40 -16.39 29.65 -12.91
CA SER A 40 -17.56 28.99 -12.34
C SER A 40 -18.65 28.85 -13.39
N THR A 41 -19.28 27.69 -13.42
CA THR A 41 -20.48 27.43 -14.23
C THR A 41 -21.76 27.55 -13.39
N MET A 42 -21.62 27.72 -12.06
CA MET A 42 -22.74 27.76 -11.11
C MET A 42 -23.21 29.19 -10.86
N HIS A 43 -22.28 30.15 -10.84
CA HIS A 43 -22.57 31.56 -10.67
C HIS A 43 -22.77 32.17 -12.05
N LYS A 44 -23.92 32.84 -12.26
CA LYS A 44 -24.28 33.49 -13.53
C LYS A 44 -24.02 35.00 -13.52
N GLN A 45 -23.69 35.56 -12.37
CA GLN A 45 -23.42 36.97 -12.15
C GLN A 45 -22.19 37.12 -11.26
N GLY A 46 -21.45 38.20 -11.49
CA GLY A 46 -20.25 38.56 -10.74
C GLY A 46 -20.56 39.28 -9.43
N ASP A 47 -21.20 38.61 -8.49
CA ASP A 47 -21.57 39.22 -7.21
C ASP A 47 -20.36 39.30 -6.24
N ILE A 48 -20.33 40.38 -5.47
CA ILE A 48 -19.31 40.67 -4.47
C ILE A 48 -19.96 40.55 -3.10
N SER A 49 -19.45 39.66 -2.24
CA SER A 49 -19.91 39.49 -0.87
C SER A 49 -19.59 40.73 -0.02
N ASP A 50 -20.30 40.90 1.11
CA ASP A 50 -20.12 41.99 2.08
C ASP A 50 -18.66 42.21 2.53
N GLY A 51 -17.82 41.17 2.46
CA GLY A 51 -16.40 41.21 2.79
C GLY A 51 -15.46 41.71 1.67
N GLY A 52 -15.98 42.28 0.58
CA GLY A 52 -15.18 42.82 -0.53
C GLY A 52 -14.51 41.76 -1.41
N LYS A 53 -14.86 40.47 -1.22
CA LYS A 53 -14.38 39.35 -2.05
C LYS A 53 -15.51 38.87 -2.95
N PRO A 54 -15.21 38.46 -4.20
CA PRO A 54 -16.19 37.80 -5.06
C PRO A 54 -16.77 36.56 -4.41
N GLU A 55 -18.08 36.37 -4.52
CA GLU A 55 -18.78 35.20 -3.97
C GLU A 55 -18.16 33.88 -4.47
N ILE A 56 -17.79 33.84 -5.77
CA ILE A 56 -17.13 32.69 -6.41
C ILE A 56 -15.87 32.26 -5.64
N ILE A 57 -15.06 33.22 -5.18
CA ILE A 57 -13.82 32.93 -4.44
C ILE A 57 -14.15 32.43 -3.04
N GLU A 58 -15.16 33.00 -2.40
CA GLU A 58 -15.61 32.55 -1.08
C GLU A 58 -16.16 31.11 -1.13
N TYR A 59 -17.02 30.83 -2.11
CA TYR A 59 -17.58 29.50 -2.36
C TYR A 59 -16.48 28.47 -2.67
N TYR A 60 -15.51 28.82 -3.52
CA TYR A 60 -14.36 27.98 -3.80
C TYR A 60 -13.54 27.69 -2.52
N ASN A 61 -13.31 28.69 -1.67
CA ASN A 61 -12.57 28.49 -0.43
C ASN A 61 -13.28 27.56 0.56
N LYS A 62 -14.62 27.55 0.58
CA LYS A 62 -15.42 26.63 1.40
C LYS A 62 -15.28 25.16 0.94
N THR A 63 -15.11 24.92 -0.36
CA THR A 63 -15.16 23.56 -0.93
C THR A 63 -13.79 22.98 -1.29
N LYS A 64 -12.77 23.80 -1.58
CA LYS A 64 -11.43 23.35 -2.01
C LYS A 64 -10.67 22.51 -0.99
N GLY A 65 -11.11 22.48 0.28
CA GLY A 65 -10.46 21.74 1.36
C GLY A 65 -10.72 20.24 1.37
N GLY A 66 -11.75 19.74 0.66
CA GLY A 66 -12.16 18.34 0.77
C GLY A 66 -11.07 17.32 0.42
N VAL A 67 -10.36 17.54 -0.69
CA VAL A 67 -9.27 16.64 -1.13
C VAL A 67 -8.04 16.75 -0.21
N ASP A 68 -7.72 17.95 0.26
CA ASP A 68 -6.58 18.21 1.14
C ASP A 68 -6.76 17.56 2.52
N MET A 69 -7.95 17.69 3.11
CA MET A 69 -8.31 17.01 4.37
C MET A 69 -8.23 15.48 4.21
N PHE A 70 -8.68 14.96 3.07
CA PHE A 70 -8.57 13.54 2.78
C PHE A 70 -7.12 13.08 2.60
N ASP A 71 -6.28 13.83 1.89
CA ASP A 71 -4.85 13.53 1.74
C ASP A 71 -4.12 13.57 3.09
N GLN A 72 -4.45 14.55 3.94
CA GLN A 72 -3.93 14.64 5.30
C GLN A 72 -4.28 13.39 6.11
N MET A 73 -5.55 12.98 6.14
CA MET A 73 -5.99 11.79 6.89
C MET A 73 -5.37 10.49 6.36
N THR A 74 -5.21 10.37 5.04
CA THR A 74 -4.58 9.18 4.44
C THR A 74 -3.08 9.13 4.68
N THR A 75 -2.43 10.29 4.84
CA THR A 75 -1.02 10.40 5.21
C THR A 75 -0.80 10.10 6.70
N THR A 76 -1.61 10.69 7.59
CA THR A 76 -1.49 10.50 9.05
C THR A 76 -1.67 9.03 9.47
N TYR A 77 -2.63 8.33 8.85
CA TYR A 77 -2.93 6.94 9.18
C TYR A 77 -2.42 5.95 8.13
N THR A 78 -1.37 6.31 7.38
CA THR A 78 -0.86 5.47 6.29
C THR A 78 -0.20 4.18 6.79
N THR A 79 -0.47 3.07 6.10
CA THR A 79 0.25 1.80 6.25
C THR A 79 1.34 1.60 5.19
N SER A 80 1.70 2.67 4.48
CA SER A 80 2.66 2.63 3.37
C SER A 80 4.08 2.32 3.82
N ARG A 81 4.72 1.38 3.11
CA ARG A 81 6.13 1.04 3.28
C ARG A 81 6.91 1.34 2.01
N LYS A 82 8.20 1.68 2.15
CA LYS A 82 9.11 1.82 1.02
C LYS A 82 9.14 0.50 0.24
N THR A 83 8.81 0.57 -1.04
CA THR A 83 8.76 -0.59 -1.96
C THR A 83 9.37 -0.20 -3.30
N ARG A 84 9.88 -1.19 -4.03
CA ARG A 84 10.35 -1.03 -5.42
C ARG A 84 9.29 -1.42 -6.46
N SER A 85 8.14 -1.92 -6.02
CA SER A 85 7.01 -2.29 -6.86
C SER A 85 5.90 -1.25 -6.70
N TRP A 86 5.51 -0.61 -7.81
CA TRP A 86 4.42 0.36 -7.83
C TRP A 86 3.07 -0.29 -7.50
N GLN A 87 2.88 -1.57 -7.86
CA GLN A 87 1.67 -2.33 -7.52
C GLN A 87 1.50 -2.44 -6.00
N LEU A 88 2.57 -2.75 -5.26
CA LEU A 88 2.53 -2.78 -3.80
C LEU A 88 2.30 -1.38 -3.20
N SER A 89 2.77 -0.31 -3.85
CA SER A 89 2.49 1.06 -3.41
C SER A 89 0.99 1.37 -3.43
N VAL A 90 0.29 0.95 -4.47
CA VAL A 90 -1.18 1.07 -4.58
C VAL A 90 -1.89 0.23 -3.53
N VAL A 91 -1.44 -1.01 -3.30
CA VAL A 91 -2.00 -1.91 -2.27
C VAL A 91 -1.84 -1.32 -0.87
N HIS A 92 -0.72 -0.67 -0.56
CA HIS A 92 -0.58 0.00 0.73
C HIS A 92 -1.55 1.18 0.90
N LYS A 93 -1.75 1.97 -0.17
CA LYS A 93 -2.66 3.12 -0.14
C LYS A 93 -4.12 2.69 0.01
N ILE A 94 -4.56 1.66 -0.71
CA ILE A 94 -5.95 1.15 -0.62
C ILE A 94 -6.25 0.50 0.74
N ASN A 95 -5.25 -0.08 1.39
CA ASN A 95 -5.39 -0.68 2.72
C ASN A 95 -5.32 0.33 3.87
N THR A 96 -5.21 1.63 3.59
CA THR A 96 -5.23 2.67 4.61
C THR A 96 -6.56 2.62 5.39
N PRO A 97 -6.56 2.60 6.73
CA PRO A 97 -7.78 2.48 7.53
C PRO A 97 -8.70 3.69 7.39
N SER A 98 -8.16 4.90 7.25
CA SER A 98 -8.92 6.15 7.08
C SER A 98 -9.62 6.30 5.72
N LEU A 99 -9.34 5.40 4.76
CA LEU A 99 -9.97 5.42 3.45
C LEU A 99 -11.38 4.82 3.51
N ALA A 100 -12.37 5.57 3.01
CA ALA A 100 -13.77 5.15 2.96
C ALA A 100 -13.94 3.83 2.18
N ARG A 101 -14.83 2.95 2.66
CA ARG A 101 -15.09 1.64 2.05
C ARG A 101 -15.51 1.74 0.59
N GLU A 102 -16.34 2.72 0.25
CA GLU A 102 -16.80 2.93 -1.12
C GLU A 102 -15.65 3.25 -2.08
N LEU A 103 -14.73 4.14 -1.66
CA LEU A 103 -13.52 4.44 -2.43
C LEU A 103 -12.63 3.20 -2.60
N LYS A 104 -12.49 2.37 -1.55
CA LYS A 104 -11.77 1.07 -1.65
C LYS A 104 -12.38 0.17 -2.72
N LEU A 105 -13.72 0.08 -2.78
CA LEU A 105 -14.42 -0.75 -3.75
C LEU A 105 -14.25 -0.22 -5.18
N LEU A 106 -14.37 1.09 -5.39
CA LEU A 106 -14.18 1.72 -6.70
C LEU A 106 -12.77 1.51 -7.24
N ILE A 107 -11.76 1.72 -6.39
CA ILE A 107 -10.35 1.51 -6.77
C ILE A 107 -10.09 0.03 -7.04
N SER A 108 -10.60 -0.88 -6.20
CA SER A 108 -10.46 -2.33 -6.43
C SER A 108 -11.07 -2.76 -7.76
N LYS A 109 -12.27 -2.26 -8.10
CA LYS A 109 -12.95 -2.55 -9.36
C LYS A 109 -12.18 -2.01 -10.57
N ALA A 110 -11.67 -0.79 -10.48
CA ALA A 110 -10.93 -0.15 -11.58
C ALA A 110 -9.61 -0.87 -11.87
N PHE A 111 -8.87 -1.25 -10.83
CA PHE A 111 -7.53 -1.84 -10.97
C PHE A 111 -7.52 -3.37 -10.93
N LYS A 112 -8.68 -4.02 -10.72
CA LYS A 112 -8.80 -5.48 -10.52
C LYS A 112 -7.86 -6.02 -9.43
N ILE A 113 -7.66 -5.22 -8.37
CA ILE A 113 -6.81 -5.58 -7.24
C ILE A 113 -7.69 -6.24 -6.17
N PRO A 114 -7.41 -7.48 -5.75
CA PRO A 114 -8.14 -8.10 -4.66
C PRO A 114 -7.92 -7.32 -3.36
N LEU A 115 -9.01 -6.86 -2.74
CA LEU A 115 -8.96 -6.23 -1.42
C LEU A 115 -8.55 -7.30 -0.41
N THR A 116 -7.33 -7.20 0.10
CA THR A 116 -6.86 -8.09 1.17
C THR A 116 -7.55 -7.70 2.47
N GLY A 117 -8.71 -8.30 2.74
CA GLY A 117 -9.46 -8.02 3.98
C GLY A 117 -10.96 -8.27 3.97
N THR A 118 -11.57 -8.81 2.90
CA THR A 118 -12.90 -9.41 3.00
C THR A 118 -12.72 -10.92 3.03
N THR A 119 -12.66 -11.50 4.22
CA THR A 119 -12.93 -12.93 4.40
C THR A 119 -14.42 -13.14 4.19
N ALA A 120 -14.82 -13.29 2.93
CA ALA A 120 -16.08 -13.91 2.55
C ALA A 120 -15.80 -14.73 1.29
N ASP A 121 -15.76 -16.06 1.49
CA ASP A 121 -15.91 -17.12 0.50
C ASP A 121 -15.01 -17.10 -0.74
N THR A 122 -13.78 -17.59 -0.55
CA THR A 122 -13.30 -18.70 -1.38
C THR A 122 -12.25 -19.45 -0.58
N GLY A 123 -12.48 -20.75 -0.35
CA GLY A 123 -11.62 -21.62 0.44
C GLY A 123 -10.19 -21.66 -0.10
N GLY A 124 -9.32 -20.81 0.45
CA GLY A 124 -7.89 -21.03 0.49
C GLY A 124 -7.54 -21.90 1.70
N PRO A 125 -6.45 -22.68 1.64
CA PRO A 125 -6.11 -23.62 2.71
C PRO A 125 -5.95 -22.86 4.03
N VAL A 126 -6.61 -23.41 5.06
CA VAL A 126 -6.71 -22.85 6.41
C VAL A 126 -5.29 -22.69 6.97
N ALA A 127 -5.00 -21.53 7.56
CA ALA A 127 -3.72 -21.19 8.21
C ALA A 127 -3.25 -22.20 9.28
N ALA A 128 -4.08 -23.17 9.66
CA ALA A 128 -3.75 -24.29 10.52
C ALA A 128 -2.67 -25.24 9.97
N GLU A 129 -2.40 -25.26 8.65
CA GLU A 129 -1.38 -26.16 8.09
C GLU A 129 0.08 -25.66 8.23
N SER A 130 0.31 -24.45 8.75
CA SER A 130 1.66 -23.88 8.88
C SER A 130 2.17 -23.72 10.32
N ALA A 131 1.49 -24.37 11.28
CA ALA A 131 1.72 -24.25 12.72
C ALA A 131 2.96 -24.99 13.28
N CYS A 132 3.92 -25.42 12.45
CA CYS A 132 5.19 -25.91 13.01
C CYS A 132 6.13 -24.73 13.32
N PRO A 133 6.38 -24.42 14.61
CA PRO A 133 7.37 -23.40 14.97
C PRO A 133 8.72 -23.77 14.38
N SER A 134 9.43 -22.79 13.81
CA SER A 134 10.76 -23.03 13.26
C SER A 134 11.75 -23.23 14.41
N VAL A 135 12.31 -24.43 14.51
CA VAL A 135 13.29 -24.81 15.53
C VAL A 135 14.67 -24.87 14.89
N ARG A 136 15.72 -24.70 15.68
CA ARG A 136 17.11 -24.82 15.24
C ARG A 136 17.40 -26.20 14.61
N CYS A 137 18.14 -26.22 13.50
CA CYS A 137 18.67 -27.43 12.90
C CYS A 137 19.71 -28.08 13.82
N ARG A 138 19.56 -29.39 14.04
CA ARG A 138 20.42 -30.16 14.95
C ARG A 138 21.85 -30.34 14.43
N ASP A 139 22.00 -30.47 13.12
CA ASP A 139 23.29 -30.72 12.46
C ASP A 139 24.08 -29.43 12.18
N PHE A 140 23.53 -28.27 12.58
CA PHE A 140 24.19 -26.98 12.39
C PHE A 140 24.89 -26.54 13.68
N PRO A 141 26.15 -26.04 13.62
CA PRO A 141 26.93 -25.66 14.80
C PRO A 141 26.30 -24.48 15.57
N LYS A 142 26.44 -24.48 16.92
CA LYS A 142 25.75 -23.55 17.84
C LYS A 142 25.85 -22.08 17.44
N SER A 143 27.00 -21.66 16.92
CA SER A 143 27.31 -20.28 16.52
C SER A 143 26.49 -19.72 15.37
N SER A 144 25.89 -20.54 14.51
CA SER A 144 25.30 -20.10 13.23
C SER A 144 23.78 -20.37 13.11
N ASP A 145 23.13 -20.53 14.27
CA ASP A 145 21.69 -20.74 14.54
C ASP A 145 20.74 -20.79 13.33
N ARG A 146 20.84 -21.87 12.55
CA ARG A 146 19.99 -22.04 11.38
C ARG A 146 18.64 -22.65 11.76
N LYS A 147 17.57 -21.84 11.67
CA LYS A 147 16.20 -22.28 11.93
C LYS A 147 15.63 -23.07 10.75
N THR A 148 14.85 -24.11 11.05
CA THR A 148 14.21 -25.00 10.07
C THR A 148 12.81 -25.40 10.52
N ARG A 149 11.96 -25.68 9.53
CA ARG A 149 10.64 -26.31 9.74
C ARG A 149 10.61 -27.76 9.27
N HIS A 150 11.65 -28.24 8.59
CA HIS A 150 11.73 -29.60 8.06
C HIS A 150 12.16 -30.58 9.14
N LYS A 151 11.55 -31.78 9.12
CA LYS A 151 11.82 -32.88 10.04
C LYS A 151 12.16 -34.14 9.25
N CYS A 152 13.21 -34.86 9.66
CA CYS A 152 13.53 -36.18 9.10
C CYS A 152 12.32 -37.11 9.19
N HIS A 153 11.95 -37.82 8.12
CA HIS A 153 10.78 -38.69 8.17
C HIS A 153 10.97 -39.91 9.08
N LEU A 154 12.22 -40.34 9.32
CA LEU A 154 12.55 -41.49 10.17
C LEU A 154 12.65 -41.11 11.66
N CYS A 155 13.50 -40.14 12.01
CA CYS A 155 13.75 -39.80 13.41
C CYS A 155 13.00 -38.54 13.90
N LYS A 156 12.25 -37.87 13.02
CA LYS A 156 11.46 -36.64 13.30
C LYS A 156 12.25 -35.44 13.84
N ARG A 157 13.59 -35.50 13.85
CA ARG A 157 14.47 -34.40 14.29
C ARG A 157 14.46 -33.24 13.30
N PRO A 158 14.62 -31.99 13.77
CA PRO A 158 14.63 -30.79 12.93
C PRO A 158 15.95 -30.67 12.16
N VAL A 159 15.85 -30.62 10.83
CA VAL A 159 17.01 -30.59 9.91
C VAL A 159 16.80 -29.52 8.85
N CYS A 160 17.81 -28.72 8.54
CA CYS A 160 17.69 -27.68 7.51
C CYS A 160 17.80 -28.28 6.10
N PRO A 161 17.34 -27.59 5.04
CA PRO A 161 17.41 -28.08 3.66
C PRO A 161 18.82 -28.51 3.20
N ARG A 162 19.89 -27.98 3.81
CA ARG A 162 21.28 -28.38 3.51
C ARG A 162 21.61 -29.81 3.96
N HIS A 163 20.94 -30.29 5.02
CA HIS A 163 21.17 -31.61 5.62
C HIS A 163 19.94 -32.53 5.46
N TYR A 164 18.93 -32.08 4.70
CA TYR A 164 17.64 -32.76 4.54
C TYR A 164 17.53 -33.39 3.15
N TYR A 165 17.53 -34.73 3.11
CA TYR A 165 17.18 -35.51 1.92
C TYR A 165 16.13 -36.56 2.31
N PRO A 166 14.85 -36.17 2.31
CA PRO A 166 13.71 -36.73 3.11
C PRO A 166 13.97 -37.34 4.51
N VAL A 167 15.23 -37.41 4.93
CA VAL A 167 15.83 -38.19 5.99
C VAL A 167 17.09 -37.41 6.38
N CYS A 168 17.46 -37.43 7.66
CA CYS A 168 18.69 -36.79 8.12
C CYS A 168 19.92 -37.62 7.74
N SER A 169 21.08 -36.97 7.64
CA SER A 169 22.35 -37.64 7.34
C SER A 169 22.59 -38.88 8.21
N ASP A 170 22.38 -38.79 9.54
CA ASP A 170 22.55 -39.93 10.45
C ASP A 170 21.72 -41.16 10.06
N CYS A 171 20.45 -40.94 9.70
CA CYS A 171 19.54 -42.01 9.35
C CYS A 171 19.85 -42.59 7.96
N ILE A 172 20.42 -41.80 7.06
CA ILE A 172 20.96 -42.29 5.78
C ILE A 172 22.15 -43.21 6.05
N TYR A 173 23.10 -42.79 6.88
CA TYR A 173 24.27 -43.60 7.22
C TYR A 173 23.91 -44.93 7.89
N LEU A 174 22.95 -44.93 8.82
CA LEU A 174 22.50 -46.17 9.46
C LEU A 174 21.88 -47.15 8.46
N LYS A 175 21.04 -46.68 7.53
CA LYS A 175 20.46 -47.55 6.48
C LYS A 175 21.50 -48.07 5.49
N VAL A 176 22.54 -47.29 5.20
CA VAL A 176 23.67 -47.72 4.34
C VAL A 176 24.51 -48.80 5.04
N ILE A 177 24.70 -48.71 6.36
CA ILE A 177 25.40 -49.74 7.14
C ILE A 177 24.60 -51.04 7.16
N ASP A 178 23.28 -51.00 7.39
CA ASP A 178 22.42 -52.19 7.41
C ASP A 178 22.40 -52.91 6.04
N SER A 179 22.35 -52.15 4.94
CA SER A 179 22.38 -52.71 3.58
C SER A 179 23.75 -53.28 3.21
N ASN A 180 24.84 -52.63 3.65
CA ASN A 180 26.19 -53.16 3.45
C ASN A 180 26.45 -54.42 4.27
N PHE A 181 25.93 -54.53 5.50
CA PHE A 181 26.05 -55.73 6.33
C PHE A 181 25.28 -56.93 5.73
N TYR A 182 24.10 -56.68 5.17
CA TYR A 182 23.32 -57.70 4.45
C TYR A 182 24.00 -58.17 3.16
N SER A 183 24.67 -57.27 2.43
CA SER A 183 25.42 -57.61 1.21
C SER A 183 26.73 -58.37 1.48
N LYS A 184 27.38 -58.11 2.63
CA LYS A 184 28.61 -58.81 3.04
C LYS A 184 28.31 -60.25 3.47
N SER A 185 27.22 -60.45 4.22
CA SER A 185 26.76 -61.79 4.65
C SER A 185 26.36 -62.74 3.51
N ARG A 186 26.04 -62.22 2.31
CA ARG A 186 25.79 -63.06 1.11
C ARG A 186 27.06 -63.46 0.35
N LYS A 187 28.16 -62.69 0.46
CA LYS A 187 29.41 -63.01 -0.24
C LYS A 187 30.24 -64.07 0.51
N ASP A 188 30.02 -64.24 1.81
CA ASP A 188 30.72 -65.24 2.62
C ASP A 188 30.04 -66.64 2.61
N LYS A 189 29.00 -66.84 1.79
CA LYS A 189 28.26 -68.11 1.64
C LYS A 189 28.31 -68.69 0.21
N GLN A 190 29.30 -68.29 -0.59
CA GLN A 190 29.54 -68.84 -1.91
C GLN A 190 31.00 -69.24 -2.07
#